data_AF-A0A1M5IJJ0-F1
#
_entry.id   AF-A0A1M5IJJ0-F1
#
_cell.length_a   1.000
_cell.length_b   1.000
_cell.length_c   1.000
_cell.angle_alpha   90.00
_cell.angle_beta   90.00
_cell.angle_gamma   90.00
#
_symmetry.space_group_name_H-M   'P 1'
#
loop_
_entity.id
_entity.type
_entity.pdbx_description
1 polymer ?
#
loop_
_entity_poly.entity_id
_entity_poly.type
_entity_poly.pdbx_seq_one_letter_code
_entity_poly.pdbx_strand_id
1 'polypeptide(L)'
;MSVIQYINANEFIEQLKSKGLVIVSINEYESAKEIKRKKLMKRKALSLAEIAENNLLPVTTKKGVNDWIISGKIKPEETYRENSGKGRVMVLTCAIKRLGYVD
;
A
#
# COMPACT_ATOMS: atom_id res chain seq x y z
N MET A 1 -34.42 -8.83 26.19
CA MET A 1 -33.19 -9.17 26.94
C MET A 1 -32.23 -9.82 25.95
N SER A 2 -31.04 -9.23 25.73
CA SER A 2 -30.01 -9.86 24.90
C SER A 2 -29.35 -10.99 25.70
N VAL A 3 -29.43 -12.21 25.18
CA VAL A 3 -28.75 -13.38 25.76
C VAL A 3 -27.25 -13.22 25.51
N ILE A 4 -26.45 -13.14 26.57
CA ILE A 4 -24.99 -13.12 26.45
C ILE A 4 -24.55 -14.53 26.06
N GLN A 5 -24.00 -14.67 24.85
CA GLN A 5 -23.53 -15.93 24.31
C GLN A 5 -22.01 -16.00 24.43
N TYR A 6 -21.53 -16.93 25.24
CA TYR A 6 -20.10 -17.17 25.40
C TYR A 6 -19.61 -18.12 24.32
N ILE A 7 -18.55 -17.74 23.60
CA ILE A 7 -17.96 -18.54 22.54
C ILE A 7 -16.59 -19.02 23.02
N ASN A 8 -16.28 -20.29 22.79
CA ASN A 8 -14.94 -20.81 23.04
C ASN A 8 -13.96 -20.20 22.04
N ALA A 9 -12.90 -19.55 22.54
CA ALA A 9 -11.92 -18.88 21.70
C ALA A 9 -11.25 -19.82 20.69
N ASN A 10 -10.99 -21.07 21.06
CA ASN A 10 -10.32 -22.04 20.18
C ASN A 10 -11.24 -22.46 19.02
N GLU A 11 -12.51 -22.77 19.30
CA GLU A 11 -13.51 -23.10 18.27
C GLU A 11 -13.71 -21.95 17.29
N PHE A 12 -13.71 -20.72 17.80
CA PHE A 12 -13.80 -19.52 16.97
C PHE A 12 -12.58 -19.37 16.05
N ILE A 13 -11.37 -19.58 16.56
CA ILE A 13 -10.14 -19.53 15.77
C ILE A 13 -10.13 -20.61 14.67
N GLU A 14 -10.59 -21.83 14.98
CA GLU A 14 -10.68 -22.91 13.99
C GLU A 14 -11.70 -22.61 12.88
N GLN A 15 -12.85 -22.04 13.23
CA GLN A 15 -13.83 -21.59 12.24
C GLN A 15 -13.30 -20.47 11.33
N LEU A 16 -12.47 -19.57 11.86
CA LEU A 16 -11.84 -18.55 11.03
C LEU A 16 -10.85 -19.19 10.05
N LYS A 17 -10.01 -20.12 10.54
CA LYS A 17 -9.04 -20.83 9.71
C LYS A 17 -9.71 -21.63 8.58
N SER A 18 -10.82 -22.32 8.86
CA SER A 18 -11.55 -23.07 7.82
C SER A 18 -12.15 -22.18 6.73
N LYS A 19 -12.38 -20.89 7.03
CA LYS A 19 -12.78 -19.86 6.06
C LYS A 19 -11.60 -19.14 5.40
N GLY A 20 -10.36 -19.56 5.66
CA GLY A 20 -9.14 -18.94 5.15
C GLY A 20 -8.75 -17.64 5.85
N LEU A 21 -9.30 -17.37 7.04
CA LEU A 21 -9.01 -16.19 7.85
C LEU A 21 -8.04 -16.55 8.98
N VAL A 22 -7.12 -15.64 9.28
CA VAL A 22 -6.12 -15.82 10.35
C VAL A 22 -6.12 -14.57 11.23
N ILE A 23 -6.10 -14.78 12.54
CA ILE A 23 -5.87 -13.72 13.51
C ILE A 23 -4.36 -13.56 13.68
N VAL A 24 -3.87 -12.35 13.45
CA VAL A 24 -2.47 -11.97 13.66
C VAL A 24 -2.41 -10.82 14.64
N SER A 25 -1.28 -10.67 15.33
CA SER A 25 -1.05 -9.48 16.14
C SER A 25 -0.93 -8.25 15.24
N ILE A 26 -1.27 -7.07 15.77
CA ILE A 26 -1.13 -5.81 15.03
C ILE A 26 0.34 -5.55 14.65
N ASN A 27 1.29 -5.94 15.51
CA ASN A 27 2.73 -5.79 15.28
C ASN A 27 3.21 -6.64 14.09
N GLU A 28 2.74 -7.87 13.96
CA GLU A 28 3.06 -8.73 12.81
C GLU A 28 2.50 -8.17 11.50
N TYR A 29 1.28 -7.63 11.57
CA TYR A 29 0.64 -7.00 10.42
C TYR A 29 1.39 -5.74 9.94
N GLU A 30 1.84 -4.90 10.88
CA GLU A 30 2.65 -3.72 10.58
C GLU A 30 4.04 -4.10 10.04
N SER A 31 4.68 -5.11 10.61
CA SER A 31 5.96 -5.64 10.14
C SER A 31 5.87 -6.12 8.68
N ALA A 32 4.78 -6.83 8.34
CA ALA A 32 4.54 -7.28 6.96
C ALA A 32 4.34 -6.12 5.98
N LYS A 33 3.65 -5.04 6.41
CA LYS A 33 3.52 -3.81 5.62
C LYS A 33 4.87 -3.15 5.38
N GLU A 34 5.72 -3.10 6.40
CA GLU A 34 7.04 -2.49 6.28
C GLU A 34 7.96 -3.29 5.33
N ILE A 35 7.94 -4.62 5.42
CA ILE A 35 8.67 -5.51 4.48
C ILE A 35 8.21 -5.24 3.04
N LYS A 36 6.89 -5.15 2.82
CA LYS A 36 6.33 -4.85 1.50
C LYS A 36 6.76 -3.48 1.00
N ARG A 37 6.75 -2.45 1.85
CA ARG A 37 7.24 -1.10 1.55
C ARG A 37 8.72 -1.12 1.14
N LYS A 38 9.59 -1.78 1.91
CA LYS A 38 11.01 -1.94 1.59
C LYS A 38 11.21 -2.63 0.24
N LYS A 39 10.42 -3.67 -0.07
CA LYS A 39 10.48 -4.37 -1.37
C LYS A 39 10.07 -3.48 -2.54
N LEU A 40 9.02 -2.66 -2.38
CA LEU A 40 8.57 -1.73 -3.41
C LEU A 40 9.62 -0.65 -3.70
N MET A 41 10.27 -0.13 -2.66
CA MET A 41 11.27 0.94 -2.80
C MET A 41 12.58 0.49 -3.43
N LYS A 42 12.82 -0.82 -3.57
CA LYS A 42 13.92 -1.39 -4.38
C LYS A 42 13.67 -1.30 -5.89
N ARG A 43 12.43 -1.07 -6.33
CA ARG A 43 12.09 -0.94 -7.75
C ARG A 43 12.47 0.45 -8.27
N LYS A 44 12.69 0.54 -9.59
CA LYS A 44 12.97 1.83 -10.27
C LYS A 44 11.75 2.76 -10.25
N ALA A 45 10.55 2.20 -10.44
CA ALA A 45 9.32 2.96 -10.54
C ALA A 45 8.11 2.17 -10.01
N LEU A 46 7.10 2.91 -9.59
CA LEU A 46 5.86 2.41 -9.03
C LEU A 46 4.67 3.06 -9.74
N SER A 47 3.59 2.32 -9.86
CA SER A 47 2.32 2.86 -10.36
C SER A 47 1.63 3.72 -9.30
N LEU A 48 0.74 4.61 -9.74
CA LEU A 48 -0.08 5.43 -8.83
C LEU A 48 -0.88 4.58 -7.82
N ALA A 49 -1.31 3.40 -8.25
CA ALA A 49 -2.02 2.45 -7.40
C ALA A 49 -1.15 1.93 -6.26
N GLU A 50 0.06 1.48 -6.58
CA GLU A 50 1.01 0.96 -5.60
C GLU A 50 1.41 2.02 -4.58
N ILE A 51 1.55 3.28 -5.02
CA ILE A 51 1.88 4.41 -4.14
C ILE A 51 0.75 4.66 -3.14
N ALA A 52 -0.48 4.73 -3.63
CA ALA A 52 -1.67 4.98 -2.83
C ALA A 52 -1.96 3.83 -1.86
N GLU A 53 -1.97 2.58 -2.34
CA GLU A 53 -2.32 1.39 -1.55
C GLU A 53 -1.30 1.06 -0.45
N ASN A 54 -0.05 1.50 -0.60
CA ASN A 54 1.00 1.28 0.39
C ASN A 54 1.34 2.56 1.19
N ASN A 55 0.53 3.62 1.07
CA ASN A 55 0.70 4.89 1.79
C ASN A 55 2.14 5.42 1.70
N LEU A 56 2.75 5.35 0.52
CA LEU A 56 4.14 5.80 0.30
C LEU A 56 4.25 7.33 0.28
N LEU A 57 3.13 8.00 0.07
CA LEU A 57 2.94 9.45 0.14
C LEU A 57 1.73 9.73 1.03
N PRO A 58 1.57 10.94 1.59
CA PRO A 58 0.41 11.31 2.39
C PRO A 58 -0.91 11.32 1.58
N VAL A 59 -0.84 11.20 0.26
CA VAL A 59 -2.00 11.00 -0.61
C VAL A 59 -2.30 9.52 -0.77
N THR A 60 -3.46 9.10 -0.27
CA THR A 60 -3.89 7.69 -0.21
C THR A 60 -4.75 7.26 -1.40
N THR A 61 -4.97 8.15 -2.38
CA THR A 61 -5.79 7.88 -3.56
C THR A 61 -4.99 8.04 -4.84
N LYS A 62 -5.31 7.22 -5.85
CA LYS A 62 -4.68 7.32 -7.19
C LYS A 62 -4.84 8.72 -7.79
N LYS A 63 -6.02 9.33 -7.59
CA LYS A 63 -6.31 10.70 -8.02
C LYS A 63 -5.39 11.70 -7.32
N GLY A 64 -5.23 11.62 -6.00
CA GLY A 64 -4.34 12.52 -5.26
C GLY A 64 -2.87 12.43 -5.69
N VAL A 65 -2.38 11.22 -5.99
CA VAL A 65 -1.03 11.05 -6.56
C VAL A 65 -0.95 11.67 -7.96
N ASN A 66 -1.98 11.50 -8.79
CA ASN A 66 -2.03 12.12 -10.11
C ASN A 66 -2.09 13.66 -10.04
N ASP A 67 -2.83 14.22 -9.09
CA ASP A 67 -2.91 15.67 -8.86
C ASP A 67 -1.55 16.25 -8.45
N TRP A 68 -0.70 15.48 -7.76
CA TRP A 68 0.68 15.87 -7.46
C TRP A 68 1.58 15.91 -8.71
N ILE A 69 1.29 15.09 -9.71
CA ILE A 69 1.98 15.15 -11.01
C ILE A 69 1.51 16.39 -11.77
N ILE A 70 0.19 16.64 -11.81
CA ILE A 70 -0.40 17.80 -12.50
C ILE A 70 0.06 19.12 -11.87
N SER A 71 0.11 19.19 -10.54
CA SER A 71 0.58 20.38 -9.82
C SER A 71 2.10 20.58 -9.86
N GLY A 72 2.86 19.63 -10.42
CA GLY A 72 4.32 19.70 -10.51
C GLY A 72 5.07 19.37 -9.21
N LYS A 73 4.37 18.94 -8.15
CA LYS A 73 5.01 18.48 -6.91
C LYS A 73 5.86 17.24 -7.14
N ILE A 74 5.38 16.33 -8.00
CA ILE A 74 6.18 15.29 -8.66
C ILE A 74 6.59 15.87 -10.02
N LYS A 75 7.90 15.93 -10.29
CA LYS A 75 8.38 16.55 -11.53
C LYS A 75 8.04 15.67 -12.73
N PRO A 76 7.80 16.25 -13.92
CA PRO A 76 7.53 15.48 -15.13
C PRO A 76 8.65 14.47 -15.46
N GLU A 77 9.91 14.85 -15.25
CA GLU A 77 11.10 14.00 -15.42
C GLU A 77 11.16 12.81 -14.46
N GLU A 78 10.41 12.87 -13.36
CA GLU A 78 10.31 11.81 -12.37
C GLU A 78 9.16 10.85 -12.67
N THR A 79 8.54 10.97 -13.84
CA THR A 79 7.44 10.13 -14.28
C THR A 79 7.65 9.67 -15.71
N TYR A 80 7.11 8.50 -16.04
CA TYR A 80 7.02 8.05 -17.43
C TYR A 80 5.73 7.26 -17.64
N ARG A 81 5.29 7.19 -18.89
CA ARG A 81 4.23 6.25 -19.28
C ARG A 81 4.85 4.94 -19.70
N GLU A 82 4.41 3.86 -19.08
CA GLU A 82 4.82 2.51 -19.44
C GLU A 82 4.26 2.15 -20.82
N ASN A 83 5.15 1.80 -21.76
CA ASN A 83 4.77 1.43 -23.13
C ASN A 83 4.12 0.04 -23.24
N SER A 84 4.07 -0.71 -22.14
CA SER A 84 3.53 -2.07 -22.09
C SER A 84 2.01 -2.06 -21.88
N GLY A 85 1.25 -2.29 -22.95
CA GLY A 85 -0.18 -2.62 -22.90
C GLY A 85 -1.13 -1.48 -22.52
N LYS A 86 -1.18 -1.11 -21.24
CA LYS A 86 -2.22 -0.20 -20.69
C LYS A 86 -1.78 1.27 -20.53
N GLY A 87 -0.55 1.63 -20.93
CA GLY A 87 -0.11 3.03 -20.90
C GLY A 87 -0.08 3.65 -19.50
N ARG A 88 0.28 2.87 -18.47
CA ARG A 88 0.18 3.30 -17.07
C ARG A 88 1.19 4.40 -16.77
N VAL A 89 0.78 5.40 -15.99
CA VAL A 89 1.71 6.39 -15.44
C VAL A 89 2.49 5.75 -14.29
N MET A 90 3.81 5.79 -14.42
CA MET A 90 4.77 5.29 -13.45
C MET A 90 5.51 6.49 -12.85
N VAL A 91 5.70 6.46 -11.54
CA VAL A 91 6.47 7.45 -10.79
C VAL A 91 7.77 6.80 -10.34
N LEU A 92 8.89 7.46 -10.60
CA LEU A 92 10.20 6.99 -10.18
C LEU A 92 10.31 7.03 -8.65
N THR A 93 10.96 6.02 -8.07
CA THR A 93 11.16 5.96 -6.62
C THR A 93 12.08 7.08 -6.11
N CYS A 94 12.90 7.68 -6.97
CA CYS A 94 13.65 8.89 -6.64
C CYS A 94 12.75 10.08 -6.27
N ALA A 95 11.56 10.21 -6.88
CA ALA A 95 10.60 11.26 -6.55
C ALA A 95 10.11 11.11 -5.11
N ILE A 96 9.80 9.87 -4.71
CA ILE A 96 9.29 9.54 -3.38
C ILE A 96 10.37 9.82 -2.33
N LYS A 97 11.63 9.45 -2.62
CA LYS A 97 12.79 9.75 -1.76
C LYS A 97 13.06 11.25 -1.64
N ARG A 98 13.05 11.98 -2.76
CA ARG A 98 13.23 13.45 -2.79
C ARG A 98 12.19 14.17 -1.94
N LEU A 99 10.95 13.67 -1.95
CA LEU A 99 9.86 14.23 -1.14
C LEU A 99 10.00 13.92 0.36
N GLY A 100 11.00 13.14 0.78
CA GLY A 100 11.32 12.89 2.19
C GLY A 100 10.37 11.93 2.90
N TYR A 101 9.54 11.20 2.15
CA TYR A 101 8.58 10.26 2.74
C TYR A 101 9.14 8.84 2.86
N VAL A 102 10.33 8.58 2.34
CA VAL A 102 11.02 7.30 2.46
C VAL A 102 12.53 7.54 2.49
N ASP A 103 13.20 6.93 3.47
CA ASP A 103 14.67 6.85 3.57
C ASP A 103 15.26 5.79 2.61
#